data_AF-A0A016VQ77-F1
#
_entry.id   AF-A0A016VQ77-F1
#
_cell.length_a   1.000
_cell.length_b   1.000
_cell.length_c   1.000
_cell.angle_alpha   90.00
_cell.angle_beta   90.00
_cell.angle_gamma   90.00
#
_symmetry.space_group_name_H-M   'P 1'
#
loop_
_entity.id
_entity.type
_entity.pdbx_description
1 polymer ?
#
loop_
_entity_poly.entity_id
_entity_poly.type
_entity_poly.pdbx_seq_one_letter_code
_entity_poly.pdbx_strand_id
1 'polypeptide(L)'
;MCLPVANCPGAALTNDERDTLTNAHNLIRSQIALGSAPNWAGNLNAGKNIYMLKYDCALEEAAKNAMGGVCSQAIGSSPYGHNVQAYVTPLTVALPKAAQLQDAVQQWYAPVRQYGLSSVDNRFTDSRLQSFANLAHYQTTAFGCHYAKCNPPDRVVIGCMYNHPYVSFLLNANRAAKRLRFLLQNPAKRSNLPEGLSLHDGRRLHTLQSVNLQPSTTAMHDNSSKPSQSHYSQSCYTYSIS
;
A
#
# COMPACT_ATOMS: atom_id res chain seq x y z
N MET A 1 -9.31 5.22 -11.27
CA MET A 1 -8.92 3.89 -11.81
C MET A 1 -8.80 2.97 -10.62
N CYS A 2 -9.70 2.01 -10.48
CA CYS A 2 -9.58 0.96 -9.49
C CYS A 2 -8.45 0.01 -9.92
N LEU A 3 -7.65 -0.45 -8.96
CA LEU A 3 -6.66 -1.49 -9.22
C LEU A 3 -7.40 -2.79 -9.61
N PRO A 4 -6.88 -3.57 -10.57
CA PRO A 4 -7.44 -4.89 -10.84
C PRO A 4 -7.30 -5.76 -9.58
N VAL A 5 -8.36 -6.49 -9.24
CA VAL A 5 -8.36 -7.45 -8.13
C VAL A 5 -7.29 -8.50 -8.42
N ALA A 6 -6.37 -8.70 -7.47
CA ALA A 6 -5.35 -9.72 -7.61
C ALA A 6 -5.93 -11.09 -7.34
N ASN A 7 -5.95 -11.95 -8.36
CA ASN A 7 -6.42 -13.32 -8.25
C ASN A 7 -5.21 -14.27 -8.18
N CYS A 8 -4.69 -14.47 -6.97
CA CYS A 8 -3.51 -15.30 -6.75
C CYS A 8 -3.90 -16.73 -6.33
N PRO A 9 -3.10 -17.74 -6.71
CA PRO A 9 -3.36 -19.12 -6.32
C PRO A 9 -3.18 -19.33 -4.81
N GLY A 10 -3.91 -20.31 -4.25
CA GLY A 10 -3.82 -20.68 -2.83
C GLY A 10 -4.96 -20.11 -1.97
N ALA A 11 -5.04 -20.61 -0.73
CA ALA A 11 -6.12 -20.30 0.21
C ALA A 11 -5.69 -19.44 1.41
N ALA A 12 -4.42 -19.01 1.45
CA ALA A 12 -3.88 -18.27 2.57
C ALA A 12 -4.48 -16.85 2.68
N LEU A 13 -4.82 -16.23 1.55
CA LEU A 13 -5.51 -14.94 1.46
C LEU A 13 -6.64 -15.01 0.43
N THR A 14 -7.78 -14.40 0.77
CA THR A 14 -8.86 -14.12 -0.19
C THR A 14 -8.57 -12.84 -0.96
N ASN A 15 -9.33 -12.57 -2.03
CA ASN A 15 -9.18 -11.33 -2.79
C ASN A 15 -9.48 -10.09 -1.93
N ASP A 16 -10.51 -10.13 -1.08
CA ASP A 16 -10.84 -9.02 -0.17
C ASP A 16 -9.72 -8.75 0.85
N GLU A 17 -9.00 -9.79 1.28
CA GLU A 17 -7.85 -9.66 2.18
C GLU A 17 -6.62 -9.07 1.47
N ARG A 18 -6.41 -9.43 0.19
CA ARG A 18 -5.39 -8.80 -0.66
C ARG A 18 -5.72 -7.32 -0.91
N ASP A 19 -6.98 -7.00 -1.14
CA ASP A 19 -7.44 -5.62 -1.29
C ASP A 19 -7.28 -4.83 0.01
N THR A 20 -7.59 -5.43 1.16
CA THR A 20 -7.36 -4.84 2.48
C THR A 20 -5.90 -4.45 2.67
N LEU A 21 -4.97 -5.36 2.38
CA LEU A 21 -3.53 -5.08 2.43
C LEU A 21 -3.14 -3.98 1.43
N THR A 22 -3.63 -4.06 0.19
CA THR A 22 -3.31 -3.08 -0.87
C THR A 22 -3.76 -1.68 -0.51
N ASN A 23 -4.96 -1.55 0.04
CA ASN A 23 -5.53 -0.28 0.48
C ASN A 23 -4.75 0.29 1.67
N ALA A 24 -4.40 -0.54 2.66
CA ALA A 24 -3.62 -0.10 3.82
C ALA A 24 -2.24 0.44 3.42
N HIS A 25 -1.52 -0.25 2.52
CA HIS A 25 -0.23 0.22 2.02
C HIS A 25 -0.35 1.53 1.23
N ASN A 26 -1.31 1.59 0.31
CA ASN A 26 -1.48 2.76 -0.56
C ASN A 26 -2.03 3.98 0.18
N LEU A 27 -2.80 3.80 1.25
CA LEU A 27 -3.22 4.88 2.13
C LEU A 27 -2.02 5.55 2.79
N ILE A 28 -1.12 4.77 3.40
CA ILE A 28 0.11 5.28 4.01
C ILE A 28 0.98 5.98 2.96
N ARG A 29 1.17 5.36 1.79
CA ARG A 29 2.00 5.94 0.72
C ARG A 29 1.42 7.24 0.16
N SER A 30 0.10 7.35 0.08
CA SER A 30 -0.59 8.59 -0.31
C SER A 30 -0.32 9.68 0.72
N GLN A 31 -0.46 9.39 2.01
CA GLN A 31 -0.15 10.35 3.07
C GLN A 31 1.32 10.80 3.03
N ILE A 32 2.26 9.88 2.76
CA ILE A 32 3.67 10.22 2.60
C ILE A 32 3.88 11.14 1.39
N ALA A 33 3.27 10.83 0.25
CA ALA A 33 3.36 11.65 -0.95
C ALA A 33 2.84 13.08 -0.73
N LEU A 34 1.79 13.22 0.08
CA LEU A 34 1.17 14.50 0.42
C LEU A 34 1.86 15.25 1.57
N GLY A 35 2.78 14.61 2.29
CA GLY A 35 3.39 15.18 3.50
C GLY A 35 2.42 15.28 4.68
N SER A 36 1.37 14.47 4.69
CA SER A 36 0.37 14.38 5.78
C SER A 36 0.58 13.17 6.68
N ALA A 37 1.54 12.30 6.38
CA ALA A 37 1.88 11.12 7.15
C ALA A 37 2.51 11.50 8.51
N PRO A 38 1.96 11.04 9.65
CA PRO A 38 2.47 11.41 10.97
C PRO A 38 3.88 10.89 11.24
N ASN A 39 4.75 11.77 11.74
CA ASN A 39 6.10 11.44 12.21
C ASN A 39 6.11 11.36 13.75
N TRP A 40 7.28 11.15 14.37
CA TRP A 40 7.44 11.34 15.83
C TRP A 40 6.99 12.74 16.28
N ALA A 41 7.38 13.76 15.52
CA ALA A 41 6.95 15.14 15.71
C ALA A 41 6.45 15.71 14.39
N GLY A 42 5.22 16.23 14.40
CA GLY A 42 4.57 16.74 13.20
C GLY A 42 4.37 15.64 12.13
N ASN A 43 4.46 16.04 10.86
CA ASN A 43 4.32 15.15 9.71
C ASN A 43 5.66 14.97 9.00
N LEU A 44 5.75 13.91 8.20
CA LEU A 44 6.83 13.69 7.25
C LEU A 44 6.82 14.75 6.14
N ASN A 45 7.99 15.09 5.61
CA ASN A 45 8.08 15.92 4.42
C ASN A 45 7.45 15.19 3.22
N ALA A 46 6.78 15.94 2.35
CA ALA A 46 6.14 15.39 1.16
C ALA A 46 7.13 14.57 0.30
N GLY A 47 6.78 13.31 0.08
CA GLY A 47 7.54 12.40 -0.76
C GLY A 47 7.36 12.70 -2.24
N LYS A 48 8.42 12.53 -3.03
CA LYS A 48 8.38 12.66 -4.50
C LYS A 48 8.48 11.28 -5.13
N ASN A 49 7.79 11.08 -6.26
CA ASN A 49 7.79 9.81 -7.01
C ASN A 49 7.37 8.60 -6.16
N ILE A 50 6.39 8.79 -5.26
CA ILE A 50 5.79 7.68 -4.53
C ILE A 50 4.72 7.06 -5.42
N TYR A 51 4.96 5.81 -5.86
CA TYR A 51 4.03 5.10 -6.72
C TYR A 51 3.00 4.32 -5.92
N MET A 52 1.80 4.19 -6.48
CA MET A 52 0.81 3.25 -6.00
C MET A 52 1.32 1.82 -6.19
N LEU A 53 1.24 1.01 -5.14
CA LEU A 53 1.61 -0.40 -5.15
C LEU A 53 0.50 -1.23 -5.78
N LYS A 54 0.90 -2.18 -6.62
CA LYS A 54 0.06 -3.26 -7.14
C LYS A 54 0.32 -4.54 -6.36
N TYR A 55 -0.74 -5.31 -6.11
CA TYR A 55 -0.58 -6.63 -5.53
C TYR A 55 -0.05 -7.61 -6.60
N ASP A 56 0.94 -8.42 -6.25
CA ASP A 56 1.65 -9.32 -7.15
C ASP A 56 1.73 -10.74 -6.58
N CYS A 57 1.21 -11.70 -7.34
CA CYS A 57 1.11 -13.09 -6.90
C CYS A 57 2.47 -13.80 -6.81
N ALA A 58 3.47 -13.40 -7.58
CA ALA A 58 4.82 -13.95 -7.47
C ALA A 58 5.49 -13.47 -6.18
N LEU A 59 5.20 -12.25 -5.74
CA LEU A 59 5.65 -11.74 -4.44
C LEU A 59 4.89 -12.38 -3.27
N GLU A 60 3.61 -12.72 -3.42
CA GLU A 60 2.85 -13.52 -2.44
C GLU A 60 3.48 -14.92 -2.28
N GLU A 61 3.81 -15.60 -3.40
CA GLU A 61 4.50 -16.88 -3.34
C GLU A 61 5.91 -16.76 -2.75
N ALA A 62 6.63 -15.67 -3.05
CA ALA A 62 7.92 -15.38 -2.42
C ALA A 62 7.80 -15.18 -0.90
N ALA A 63 6.76 -14.48 -0.43
CA ALA A 63 6.48 -14.29 0.98
C ALA A 63 6.19 -15.62 1.68
N LYS A 64 5.35 -16.46 1.08
CA LYS A 64 5.03 -17.82 1.55
C LYS A 64 6.29 -18.68 1.67
N ASN A 65 7.13 -18.68 0.65
CA ASN A 65 8.38 -19.46 0.63
C ASN A 65 9.38 -18.97 1.68
N ALA A 66 9.53 -17.65 1.86
CA ALA A 66 10.41 -17.09 2.87
C ALA A 66 9.94 -17.37 4.31
N MET A 67 8.63 -17.50 4.51
CA MET A 67 8.07 -17.96 5.79
C MET A 67 8.21 -19.48 6.01
N GLY A 68 8.87 -20.19 5.08
CA GLY A 68 9.08 -21.64 5.08
C GLY A 68 7.78 -22.44 4.94
N GLY A 69 6.68 -21.80 4.56
CA GLY A 69 5.33 -22.38 4.68
C GLY A 69 4.89 -22.68 6.12
N VAL A 70 5.65 -22.30 7.17
CA VAL A 70 5.46 -22.72 8.57
C VAL A 70 5.53 -21.58 9.60
N CYS A 71 4.91 -20.45 9.30
CA CYS A 71 4.89 -19.26 10.19
C CYS A 71 6.29 -18.83 10.67
N SER A 72 7.33 -18.91 9.83
CA SER A 72 8.64 -18.38 10.21
C SER A 72 8.55 -16.86 10.37
N GLN A 73 9.12 -16.35 11.46
CA GLN A 73 9.25 -14.91 11.71
C GLN A 73 10.57 -14.34 11.20
N ALA A 74 11.53 -15.21 10.88
CA ALA A 74 12.82 -14.83 10.33
C ALA A 74 12.76 -14.98 8.81
N ILE A 75 12.93 -13.86 8.11
CA ILE A 75 13.24 -13.85 6.69
C ILE A 75 14.75 -13.64 6.59
N GLY A 76 15.45 -14.60 5.98
CA GLY A 76 16.89 -14.52 5.75
C GLY A 76 17.26 -13.49 4.67
N SER A 77 18.44 -13.63 4.07
CA SER A 77 18.82 -12.82 2.92
C SER A 77 17.79 -12.99 1.80
N SER A 78 17.17 -11.88 1.38
CA SER A 78 16.15 -11.85 0.34
C SER A 78 16.50 -10.75 -0.67
N PRO A 79 16.36 -10.99 -1.98
CA PRO A 79 16.48 -9.93 -2.98
C PRO A 79 15.32 -8.92 -2.90
N TYR A 80 14.27 -9.25 -2.14
CA TYR A 80 13.11 -8.41 -1.92
C TYR A 80 13.21 -7.62 -0.62
N GLY A 81 12.62 -6.43 -0.62
CA GLY A 81 12.26 -5.79 0.65
C GLY A 81 11.25 -6.68 1.37
N HIS A 82 11.28 -6.71 2.69
CA HIS A 82 10.37 -7.57 3.44
C HIS A 82 10.01 -7.00 4.80
N ASN A 83 8.76 -7.23 5.20
CA ASN A 83 8.29 -6.96 6.55
C ASN A 83 7.58 -8.21 7.09
N VAL A 84 7.71 -8.44 8.40
CA VAL A 84 7.03 -9.53 9.11
C VAL A 84 6.37 -8.97 10.34
N GLN A 85 5.15 -9.41 10.63
CA GLN A 85 4.46 -9.18 11.89
C GLN A 85 4.05 -10.53 12.48
N ALA A 86 4.30 -10.70 13.78
CA ALA A 86 3.90 -11.88 14.52
C ALA A 86 2.97 -11.52 15.67
N TYR A 87 1.92 -12.32 15.84
CA TYR A 87 1.00 -12.27 16.96
C TYR A 87 1.12 -13.56 17.75
N VAL A 88 1.51 -13.43 19.01
CA VAL A 88 1.86 -14.56 19.89
C VAL A 88 1.09 -14.55 21.21
N THR A 89 0.31 -13.50 21.47
CA THR A 89 -0.54 -13.43 22.66
C THR A 89 -1.94 -13.92 22.33
N PRO A 90 -2.64 -14.61 23.25
CA PRO A 90 -4.00 -15.10 22.98
C PRO A 90 -4.96 -14.02 22.49
N LEU A 91 -4.86 -12.80 23.05
CA LEU A 91 -5.68 -11.66 22.65
C LEU A 91 -5.45 -11.24 21.19
N THR A 92 -4.18 -11.19 20.76
CA THR A 92 -3.85 -10.76 19.39
C THR A 92 -4.10 -11.86 18.36
N VAL A 93 -3.89 -13.13 18.74
CA VAL A 93 -4.17 -14.29 17.88
C VAL A 93 -5.67 -14.50 17.65
N ALA A 94 -6.50 -14.14 18.62
CA ALA A 94 -7.96 -14.24 18.54
C ALA A 94 -8.61 -13.10 17.74
N LEU A 95 -7.87 -12.06 17.37
CA LEU A 95 -8.40 -10.98 16.53
C LEU A 95 -8.89 -11.53 15.18
N PRO A 96 -9.97 -10.96 14.60
CA PRO A 96 -10.37 -11.28 13.25
C PRO A 96 -9.20 -11.09 12.28
N LYS A 97 -9.03 -12.01 11.33
CA LYS A 97 -7.93 -11.97 10.37
C LYS A 97 -7.81 -10.64 9.63
N ALA A 98 -8.93 -10.04 9.21
CA ALA A 98 -8.94 -8.72 8.59
C ALA A 98 -8.33 -7.61 9.50
N ALA A 99 -8.58 -7.66 10.81
CA ALA A 99 -8.00 -6.74 11.77
C ALA A 99 -6.49 -6.96 11.93
N GLN A 100 -6.03 -8.22 11.95
CA GLN A 100 -4.61 -8.55 11.99
C GLN A 100 -3.87 -8.08 10.72
N LEU A 101 -4.49 -8.21 9.54
CA LEU A 101 -3.91 -7.74 8.28
C LEU A 101 -3.75 -6.22 8.26
N GLN A 102 -4.75 -5.48 8.73
CA GLN A 102 -4.66 -4.01 8.85
C GLN A 102 -3.64 -3.59 9.90
N ASP A 103 -3.67 -4.22 11.08
CA ASP A 103 -2.75 -3.92 12.17
C ASP A 103 -1.30 -4.18 11.75
N ALA A 104 -1.00 -5.28 11.06
CA ALA A 104 0.36 -5.57 10.60
C ALA A 104 0.98 -4.43 9.78
N VAL A 105 0.20 -3.82 8.88
CA VAL A 105 0.66 -2.66 8.10
C VAL A 105 0.88 -1.43 8.99
N GLN A 106 0.05 -1.23 10.01
CA GLN A 106 0.23 -0.15 11.00
C GLN A 106 1.46 -0.39 11.88
N GLN A 107 1.73 -1.63 12.30
CA GLN A 107 2.92 -1.99 13.06
C GLN A 107 4.20 -1.75 12.26
N TRP A 108 4.18 -1.97 10.94
CA TRP A 108 5.31 -1.64 10.08
C TRP A 108 5.50 -0.13 9.90
N TYR A 109 4.44 0.67 10.04
CA TYR A 109 4.55 2.13 10.05
C TYR A 109 5.04 2.67 11.40
N ALA A 110 4.66 2.03 12.51
CA ALA A 110 4.86 2.50 13.88
C ALA A 110 6.28 3.02 14.21
N PRO A 111 7.39 2.43 13.73
CA PRO A 111 8.72 2.92 14.04
C PRO A 111 8.96 4.39 13.67
N VAL A 112 8.39 4.89 12.57
CA VAL A 112 8.57 6.31 12.20
C VAL A 112 7.84 7.25 13.16
N ARG A 113 6.71 6.80 13.74
CA ARG A 113 6.01 7.53 14.80
C ARG A 113 6.74 7.48 16.13
N GLN A 114 7.59 6.46 16.35
CA GLN A 114 8.30 6.27 17.61
C GLN A 114 9.70 6.91 17.63
N TYR A 115 10.47 6.76 16.57
CA TYR A 115 11.86 7.21 16.52
C TYR A 115 12.05 8.46 15.67
N GLY A 116 11.10 8.74 14.79
CA GLY A 116 11.13 9.89 13.92
C GLY A 116 12.05 9.72 12.71
N LEU A 117 11.63 10.30 11.58
CA LEU A 117 12.52 10.60 10.47
C LEU A 117 12.90 12.07 10.54
N SER A 118 14.17 12.36 10.82
CA SER A 118 14.68 13.73 11.02
C SER A 118 15.37 14.32 9.79
N SER A 119 15.57 13.52 8.74
CA SER A 119 16.23 13.98 7.51
C SER A 119 15.30 14.86 6.68
N VAL A 120 15.77 16.06 6.33
CA VAL A 120 15.05 16.99 5.44
C VAL A 120 14.77 16.39 4.06
N ASP A 121 15.64 15.49 3.59
CA ASP A 121 15.51 14.80 2.31
C ASP A 121 14.83 13.42 2.46
N ASN A 122 14.12 13.16 3.56
CA ASN A 122 13.56 11.85 3.94
C ASN A 122 14.56 10.68 3.79
N ARG A 123 15.86 10.93 4.04
CA ARG A 123 16.86 9.87 4.00
C ARG A 123 16.73 9.00 5.24
N PHE A 124 16.65 7.70 4.98
CA PHE A 124 16.74 6.68 6.01
C PHE A 124 18.17 6.53 6.50
N THR A 125 18.41 6.87 7.76
CA THR A 125 19.72 6.75 8.40
C THR A 125 19.68 5.89 9.66
N ASP A 126 18.50 5.39 10.03
CA ASP A 126 18.26 4.66 11.27
C ASP A 126 17.65 3.30 10.98
N SER A 127 18.43 2.24 11.23
CA SER A 127 18.03 0.84 11.05
C SER A 127 16.70 0.48 11.73
N ARG A 128 16.31 1.17 12.80
CA ARG A 128 15.04 0.93 13.51
C ARG A 128 13.80 1.25 12.67
N LEU A 129 13.94 2.09 11.64
CA LEU A 129 12.82 2.45 10.75
C LEU A 129 12.66 1.46 9.58
N GLN A 130 13.37 0.32 9.57
CA GLN A 130 13.47 -0.56 8.40
C GLN A 130 12.11 -0.99 7.87
N SER A 131 11.17 -1.35 8.74
CA SER A 131 9.83 -1.77 8.32
C SER A 131 9.05 -0.63 7.65
N PHE A 132 9.18 0.58 8.17
CA PHE A 132 8.66 1.80 7.54
C PHE A 132 9.35 2.09 6.21
N ALA A 133 10.67 1.90 6.14
CA ALA A 133 11.44 2.13 4.92
C ALA A 133 10.95 1.26 3.75
N ASN A 134 10.63 -0.01 4.01
CA ASN A 134 10.03 -0.90 3.01
C ASN A 134 8.66 -0.41 2.53
N LEU A 135 7.80 0.08 3.43
CA LEU A 135 6.50 0.68 3.07
C LEU A 135 6.66 1.94 2.21
N ALA A 136 7.61 2.80 2.59
CA ALA A 136 7.83 4.11 1.99
C ALA A 136 8.69 4.10 0.73
N HIS A 137 9.27 2.95 0.36
CA HIS A 137 10.30 2.92 -0.68
C HIS A 137 9.77 3.39 -2.05
N TYR A 138 10.39 4.46 -2.58
CA TYR A 138 9.85 5.18 -3.72
C TYR A 138 9.91 4.35 -5.01
N GLN A 139 10.90 3.47 -5.18
CA GLN A 139 10.98 2.60 -6.36
C GLN A 139 10.05 1.38 -6.26
N THR A 140 9.54 1.08 -5.06
CA THR A 140 8.63 -0.04 -4.88
C THR A 140 7.31 0.26 -5.57
N THR A 141 6.91 -0.67 -6.43
CA THR A 141 5.72 -0.57 -7.29
C THR A 141 4.83 -1.79 -7.18
N ALA A 142 5.33 -2.87 -6.57
CA ALA A 142 4.59 -4.09 -6.35
C ALA A 142 4.95 -4.72 -5.00
N PHE A 143 3.98 -5.41 -4.42
CA PHE A 143 4.13 -6.16 -3.20
C PHE A 143 3.21 -7.39 -3.20
N GLY A 144 3.50 -8.37 -2.36
CA GLY A 144 2.63 -9.53 -2.14
C GLY A 144 2.89 -10.10 -0.75
N CYS A 145 1.87 -10.69 -0.14
CA CYS A 145 1.93 -11.07 1.27
C CYS A 145 1.42 -12.48 1.50
N HIS A 146 1.85 -13.07 2.61
CA HIS A 146 1.38 -14.37 3.06
C HIS A 146 0.92 -14.28 4.52
N TYR A 147 -0.16 -15.00 4.82
CA TYR A 147 -0.70 -15.16 6.16
C TYR A 147 -0.61 -16.63 6.55
N ALA A 148 -0.09 -16.90 7.74
CA ALA A 148 -0.09 -18.24 8.31
C ALA A 148 -0.52 -18.20 9.79
N LYS A 149 -1.48 -19.05 10.15
CA LYS A 149 -1.82 -19.35 11.55
C LYS A 149 -1.26 -20.73 11.87
N CYS A 150 -0.42 -20.82 12.90
CA CYS A 150 0.21 -22.05 13.33
C CYS A 150 -0.32 -22.47 14.69
N ASN A 151 -0.39 -23.78 14.91
CA ASN A 151 -0.66 -24.39 16.19
C ASN A 151 -0.10 -25.84 16.15
N PRO A 152 0.85 -26.24 17.03
CA PRO A 152 1.54 -25.46 18.08
C PRO A 152 2.85 -24.77 17.63
N PRO A 153 3.28 -23.65 18.28
CA PRO A 153 2.51 -22.85 19.24
C PRO A 153 1.42 -22.03 18.53
N ASP A 154 0.35 -21.66 19.25
CA ASP A 154 -0.72 -20.81 18.71
C ASP A 154 -0.19 -19.40 18.41
N ARG A 155 0.02 -19.13 17.13
CA ARG A 155 0.55 -17.85 16.64
C ARG A 155 0.06 -17.54 15.25
N VAL A 156 0.00 -16.26 14.93
CA VAL A 156 -0.23 -15.76 13.56
C VAL A 156 1.03 -15.05 13.09
N VAL A 157 1.45 -15.30 11.86
CA VAL A 157 2.55 -14.58 11.22
C VAL A 157 2.09 -14.09 9.85
N ILE A 158 2.35 -12.82 9.59
CA ILE A 158 2.05 -12.13 8.32
C ILE A 158 3.36 -11.60 7.77
N GLY A 159 3.71 -11.99 6.56
CA GLY A 159 4.90 -11.51 5.86
C GLY A 159 4.54 -10.88 4.54
N CYS A 160 5.13 -9.73 4.21
CA CYS A 160 5.02 -9.11 2.88
C CYS A 160 6.40 -8.98 2.23
N MET A 161 6.44 -9.20 0.92
CA MET A 161 7.59 -8.97 0.05
C MET A 161 7.32 -7.78 -0.87
N TYR A 162 8.37 -7.01 -1.13
CA TYR A 162 8.36 -5.82 -1.97
C TYR A 162 9.37 -5.98 -3.10
N ASN A 163 9.01 -5.59 -4.32
CA ASN A 163 9.85 -5.78 -5.49
C ASN A 163 11.18 -4.99 -5.50
N HIS A 164 11.40 -4.13 -4.50
CA HIS A 164 12.68 -3.48 -4.27
C HIS A 164 13.05 -3.61 -2.78
N PRO A 165 14.28 -4.01 -2.46
CA PRO A 165 14.80 -3.94 -1.11
C PRO A 165 15.03 -2.48 -0.72
N TYR A 166 14.89 -2.17 0.58
CA TYR A 166 15.39 -0.91 1.10
C TYR A 166 16.92 -0.94 0.99
N VAL A 167 17.46 -0.22 0.01
CA VAL A 167 18.86 0.22 0.03
C VAL A 167 18.87 1.61 0.67
N SER A 168 19.96 1.97 1.35
CA SER A 168 20.15 3.10 2.29
C SER A 168 19.86 4.53 1.77
N PHE A 169 19.14 4.68 0.65
CA PHE A 169 18.94 5.91 -0.09
C PHE A 169 17.48 6.06 -0.50
N LEU A 170 16.64 6.52 0.43
CA LEU A 170 15.22 6.62 0.15
C LEU A 170 14.75 7.83 -0.65
N LEU A 171 15.54 8.89 -0.83
CA LEU A 171 15.25 9.87 -1.86
C LEU A 171 16.55 10.47 -2.37
N ASN A 172 16.76 10.41 -3.68
CA ASN A 172 17.84 11.14 -4.31
C ASN A 172 17.41 12.62 -4.40
N ALA A 173 17.74 13.41 -3.38
CA ALA A 173 17.81 14.86 -3.53
C ALA A 173 18.88 15.12 -4.60
N ASN A 174 18.46 15.63 -5.77
CA ASN A 174 19.28 15.96 -6.94
C ASN A 174 19.51 14.84 -7.96
N ARG A 175 18.47 14.50 -8.75
CA ARG A 175 18.53 14.48 -10.23
C ARG A 175 17.18 14.09 -10.83
N ALA A 176 16.51 15.08 -11.42
CA ALA A 176 15.64 15.04 -12.61
C ALA A 176 14.38 15.91 -12.43
N ALA A 177 14.57 17.22 -12.61
CA ALA A 177 13.51 18.03 -13.18
C ALA A 177 13.39 17.68 -14.68
N LYS A 178 12.27 17.07 -15.12
CA LYS A 178 11.78 17.25 -16.50
C LYS A 178 10.31 16.81 -16.72
N ARG A 179 9.49 17.84 -16.95
CA ARG A 179 8.35 17.99 -17.90
C ARG A 179 7.03 17.24 -17.68
N LEU A 180 6.10 18.05 -17.16
CA LEU A 180 4.67 18.19 -17.47
C LEU A 180 4.36 18.29 -18.99
N ARG A 181 3.40 17.49 -19.48
CA ARG A 181 2.33 17.79 -20.48
C ARG A 181 1.75 16.50 -21.09
N PHE A 182 0.68 15.98 -20.48
CA PHE A 182 -0.43 15.20 -21.07
C PHE A 182 -1.29 14.78 -19.86
N LEU A 183 -2.45 15.37 -19.57
CA LEU A 183 -3.75 14.93 -20.09
C LEU A 183 -4.79 16.02 -19.75
N LEU A 184 -5.15 16.86 -20.72
CA LEU A 184 -6.30 17.78 -20.66
C LEU A 184 -7.54 17.18 -21.37
N GLN A 185 -7.72 15.85 -21.37
CA GLN A 185 -8.70 15.26 -22.32
C GLN A 185 -9.67 14.21 -21.77
N ASN A 186 -9.70 13.85 -20.47
CA ASN A 186 -10.70 12.87 -20.01
C ASN A 186 -11.16 13.06 -18.55
N PRO A 187 -12.27 13.79 -18.31
CA PRO A 187 -12.83 14.03 -16.97
C PRO A 187 -13.56 12.81 -16.34
N ALA A 188 -13.75 11.70 -17.04
CA ALA A 188 -14.59 10.58 -16.57
C ALA A 188 -13.89 9.51 -15.68
N LYS A 189 -12.68 9.75 -15.15
CA LYS A 189 -11.92 8.73 -14.38
C LYS A 189 -11.49 9.15 -12.97
N ARG A 190 -12.14 10.16 -12.37
CA ARG A 190 -11.64 10.87 -11.18
C ARG A 190 -12.26 10.52 -9.82
N SER A 191 -13.11 9.50 -9.69
CA SER A 191 -13.56 9.01 -8.38
C SER A 191 -12.80 7.73 -8.00
N ASN A 192 -12.33 7.66 -6.75
CA ASN A 192 -11.78 6.47 -6.06
C ASN A 192 -10.27 6.16 -6.19
N LEU A 193 -9.39 7.15 -6.30
CA LEU A 193 -7.94 6.96 -6.13
C LEU A 193 -7.44 7.70 -4.87
N PRO A 194 -6.53 7.12 -4.06
CA PRO A 194 -5.81 7.88 -3.05
C PRO A 194 -5.04 9.01 -3.75
N GLU A 195 -5.27 10.26 -3.35
CA GLU A 195 -4.64 11.42 -3.96
C GLU A 195 -3.12 11.41 -3.75
N GLY A 196 -2.36 12.07 -4.64
CA GLY A 196 -0.92 12.26 -4.49
C GLY A 196 -0.01 11.11 -4.97
N LEU A 197 -0.56 9.94 -5.31
CA LEU A 197 0.24 8.82 -5.83
C LEU A 197 0.51 8.93 -7.34
N SER A 198 1.69 8.45 -7.74
CA SER A 198 2.06 8.26 -9.15
C SER A 198 1.65 6.86 -9.64
N LEU A 199 1.25 6.75 -10.91
CA LEU A 199 0.89 5.48 -11.54
C LEU A 199 2.07 4.90 -12.32
N HIS A 200 2.33 3.61 -12.13
CA HIS A 200 3.26 2.83 -12.95
C HIS A 200 2.45 2.02 -13.97
N ASP A 201 2.22 2.59 -15.15
CA ASP A 201 1.74 1.87 -16.34
C ASP A 201 2.97 1.54 -17.19
N GLY A 202 3.16 0.28 -17.57
CA GLY A 202 4.42 -0.29 -18.11
C GLY A 202 4.99 0.35 -19.38
N ARG A 203 4.50 1.53 -19.79
CA ARG A 203 4.99 2.35 -20.89
C ARG A 203 5.10 3.87 -20.65
N ARG A 204 4.68 4.49 -19.52
CA ARG A 204 4.99 5.91 -19.13
C ARG A 204 4.36 6.38 -17.81
N LEU A 205 4.98 7.41 -17.21
CA LEU A 205 4.70 8.05 -15.90
C LEU A 205 3.49 9.02 -15.91
N HIS A 206 2.66 9.03 -14.86
CA HIS A 206 1.69 10.11 -14.56
C HIS A 206 1.48 10.34 -13.04
N THR A 207 1.38 11.61 -12.61
CA THR A 207 1.08 12.06 -11.23
C THR A 207 -0.26 12.82 -11.21
N LEU A 208 -1.12 12.57 -10.21
CA LEU A 208 -2.44 13.22 -10.07
C LEU A 208 -2.33 14.47 -9.18
N GLN A 209 -2.86 15.62 -9.63
CA GLN A 209 -3.00 16.86 -8.84
C GLN A 209 -4.46 17.12 -8.46
N SER A 210 -4.66 17.80 -7.32
CA SER A 210 -5.92 18.32 -6.80
C SER A 210 -6.44 19.49 -7.66
N VAL A 211 -7.75 19.56 -7.89
CA VAL A 211 -8.38 20.75 -8.50
C VAL A 211 -9.59 21.12 -7.65
N ASN A 212 -9.53 22.31 -7.05
CA ASN A 212 -10.66 23.00 -6.43
C ASN A 212 -11.74 23.27 -7.50
N LEU A 213 -12.98 22.84 -7.25
CA LEU A 213 -14.14 23.25 -8.05
C LEU A 213 -15.29 23.62 -7.10
N GLN A 214 -15.70 24.88 -7.16
CA GLN A 214 -16.90 25.42 -6.50
C GLN A 214 -18.18 24.81 -7.12
N PRO A 215 -19.30 24.73 -6.37
CA PRO A 215 -20.51 24.09 -6.84
C PRO A 215 -21.32 25.02 -7.75
N SER A 216 -21.81 24.49 -8.87
CA SER A 216 -22.96 25.04 -9.59
C SER A 216 -24.04 23.96 -9.67
N THR A 217 -25.25 24.36 -9.30
CA THR A 217 -26.46 23.56 -9.22
C THR A 217 -27.13 23.48 -10.59
N THR A 218 -27.71 22.33 -10.95
CA THR A 218 -29.04 22.18 -11.58
C THR A 218 -29.37 20.70 -11.82
N ALA A 219 -30.67 20.39 -11.78
CA ALA A 219 -31.27 19.06 -11.68
C ALA A 219 -31.98 18.61 -12.97
N MET A 220 -32.34 17.31 -13.00
CA MET A 220 -33.59 16.67 -13.51
C MET A 220 -33.46 15.55 -14.58
N HIS A 221 -34.08 14.40 -14.21
CA HIS A 221 -34.89 13.38 -14.96
C HIS A 221 -34.32 12.75 -16.27
N ASP A 222 -34.54 11.48 -16.66
CA ASP A 222 -35.60 10.49 -16.41
C ASP A 222 -35.17 9.03 -16.80
N ASN A 223 -36.05 8.07 -16.45
CA ASN A 223 -36.12 6.60 -16.62
C ASN A 223 -35.77 5.96 -17.99
N SER A 224 -35.30 4.69 -17.97
CA SER A 224 -35.82 3.53 -18.75
C SER A 224 -34.97 2.24 -18.60
N SER A 225 -35.58 1.07 -18.84
CA SER A 225 -35.26 -0.27 -18.31
C SER A 225 -34.72 -1.29 -19.35
N LYS A 226 -34.24 -2.47 -18.84
CA LYS A 226 -33.98 -3.82 -19.46
C LYS A 226 -32.50 -4.25 -19.77
N PRO A 227 -32.16 -5.58 -19.87
CA PRO A 227 -31.59 -6.38 -18.77
C PRO A 227 -30.26 -7.15 -19.07
N SER A 228 -29.69 -7.73 -17.99
CA SER A 228 -28.69 -8.81 -17.88
C SER A 228 -27.35 -8.71 -18.65
N GLN A 229 -26.31 -8.23 -17.97
CA GLN A 229 -24.93 -8.69 -18.17
C GLN A 229 -24.25 -8.87 -16.81
N SER A 230 -23.43 -9.91 -16.69
CA SER A 230 -22.69 -10.32 -15.50
C SER A 230 -21.99 -9.13 -14.84
N HIS A 231 -22.49 -8.70 -13.68
CA HIS A 231 -21.84 -7.69 -12.87
C HIS A 231 -20.57 -8.27 -12.26
N TYR A 232 -19.43 -8.02 -12.91
CA TYR A 232 -18.13 -8.06 -12.28
C TYR A 232 -18.15 -6.97 -11.19
N SER A 233 -18.35 -7.36 -9.94
CA SER A 233 -18.40 -6.45 -8.81
C SER A 233 -17.04 -5.77 -8.63
N GLN A 234 -16.92 -4.55 -9.13
CA GLN A 234 -15.82 -3.66 -8.76
C GLN A 234 -16.10 -3.16 -7.36
N SER A 235 -15.40 -3.68 -6.35
CA SER A 235 -15.43 -3.15 -4.99
C SER A 235 -14.77 -1.77 -4.96
N CYS A 236 -15.57 -0.72 -5.13
CA CYS A 236 -15.19 0.65 -4.81
C CYS A 236 -15.64 0.93 -3.36
N TYR A 237 -14.75 0.72 -2.38
CA TYR A 237 -15.03 1.19 -1.02
C TYR A 237 -14.87 2.71 -0.96
N THR A 238 -15.98 3.41 -0.72
CA THR A 238 -16.01 4.83 -0.36
C THR A 238 -15.59 4.96 1.10
N TYR A 239 -14.47 5.62 1.37
CA TYR A 239 -14.11 6.03 2.73
C TYR A 239 -14.76 7.38 3.04
N SER A 240 -15.62 7.41 4.05
CA SER A 240 -16.10 8.63 4.68
C SER A 240 -15.07 9.05 5.74
N ILE A 241 -14.51 10.25 5.60
CA ILE A 241 -13.71 10.88 6.65
C ILE A 241 -14.69 11.71 7.50
N SER A 242 -14.78 11.40 8.79
CA SER A 242 -15.44 12.23 9.80
C SER A 242 -14.60 13.46 10.13
#